data_AF-A0A9C9Q4N4-F1
#
_entry.id   AF-A0A9C9Q4N4-F1
#
_cell.length_a   1.000
_cell.length_b   1.000
_cell.length_c   1.000
_cell.angle_alpha   90.00
_cell.angle_beta   90.00
_cell.angle_gamma   90.00
#
_symmetry.space_group_name_H-M   'P 1'
#
loop_
_entity.id
_entity.type
_entity.pdbx_description
1 polymer ?
#
loop_
_entity_poly.entity_id
_entity_poly.type
_entity_poly.pdbx_seq_one_letter_code
_entity_poly.pdbx_strand_id
1 'polypeptide(L)'
;MSGIELSVADWLALLSHLKKWLSNLSRAGEARKQASKQALRDVIKAVRETTVYMRSLREGDDKSLDRERELSLLWTELSFQLEDLGLHKLAKRCHLTGQYWADPESLE
;
A
#
# COMPACT_ATOMS: atom_id res chain seq x y z
N MET A 1 -10.67 4.82 18.20
CA MET A 1 -9.99 3.86 17.31
C MET A 1 -10.70 3.76 15.96
N SER A 2 -10.64 4.83 15.16
CA SER A 2 -11.34 4.91 13.86
C SER A 2 -10.45 5.57 12.80
N GLY A 3 -9.19 5.14 12.75
CA GLY A 3 -8.22 5.55 11.75
C GLY A 3 -7.76 4.32 10.97
N ILE A 4 -8.30 4.16 9.75
CA ILE A 4 -7.80 3.24 8.72
C ILE A 4 -7.91 1.74 9.04
N GLU A 5 -9.08 1.24 9.43
CA GLU A 5 -9.44 -0.12 9.01
C GLU A 5 -9.87 -0.06 7.55
N LEU A 6 -9.00 -0.52 6.64
CA LEU A 6 -9.43 -0.83 5.29
C LEU A 6 -10.46 -1.97 5.39
N SER A 7 -11.73 -1.61 5.26
CA SER A 7 -12.81 -2.59 5.32
C SER A 7 -12.62 -3.64 4.21
N VAL A 8 -13.21 -4.82 4.37
CA VAL A 8 -13.23 -5.83 3.29
C VAL A 8 -13.81 -5.23 2.00
N ALA A 9 -14.77 -4.31 2.11
CA ALA A 9 -15.33 -3.58 0.98
C ALA A 9 -14.30 -2.66 0.29
N ASP A 10 -13.43 -2.00 1.06
CA ASP A 10 -12.33 -1.20 0.53
C ASP A 10 -11.33 -2.04 -0.28
N TRP A 11 -10.99 -3.22 0.24
CA TRP A 11 -10.12 -4.16 -0.46
C TRP A 11 -10.74 -4.71 -1.74
N LEU A 12 -12.02 -5.07 -1.70
CA LEU A 12 -12.74 -5.55 -2.87
C LEU A 12 -12.87 -4.47 -3.96
N ALA A 13 -13.12 -3.23 -3.55
CA ALA A 13 -13.14 -2.09 -4.47
C ALA A 13 -11.78 -1.92 -5.15
N LEU A 14 -10.67 -1.98 -4.39
CA LEU A 14 -9.31 -1.91 -4.93
C LEU A 14 -9.02 -3.03 -5.93
N LEU A 15 -9.39 -4.26 -5.60
CA LEU A 15 -9.24 -5.41 -6.50
C LEU A 15 -10.07 -5.26 -7.79
N SER A 16 -11.28 -4.69 -7.70
CA SER A 16 -12.11 -4.44 -8.88
C SER A 16 -11.51 -3.36 -9.80
N HIS A 17 -10.95 -2.29 -9.22
CA HIS A 17 -10.26 -1.24 -9.97
C HIS A 17 -8.98 -1.77 -10.62
N LEU A 18 -8.24 -2.61 -9.90
CA LEU A 18 -7.08 -3.31 -10.42
C LEU A 18 -7.45 -4.22 -11.61
N LYS A 19 -8.58 -4.94 -11.55
CA LYS A 19 -9.06 -5.79 -12.65
C LYS A 19 -9.39 -4.98 -13.91
N LYS A 20 -10.06 -3.84 -13.78
CA LYS A 20 -10.36 -2.93 -14.91
C LYS A 20 -9.09 -2.30 -15.50
N TRP A 21 -8.10 -2.02 -14.66
CA TRP A 21 -6.80 -1.54 -15.09
C TRP A 21 -5.99 -2.63 -15.80
N LEU A 22 -6.00 -3.87 -15.29
CA LEU A 22 -5.38 -5.03 -15.94
C LEU A 22 -5.99 -5.34 -17.31
N SER A 23 -7.31 -5.14 -17.50
CA SER A 23 -7.91 -5.30 -18.83
C SER A 23 -7.40 -4.25 -19.82
N ASN A 24 -7.18 -3.02 -19.39
CA ASN A 24 -6.58 -1.97 -20.22
C ASN A 24 -5.09 -2.24 -20.48
N LEU A 25 -4.40 -2.89 -19.53
CA LEU A 25 -3.00 -3.28 -19.63
C LEU A 25 -2.73 -4.32 -20.73
N SER A 26 -3.71 -5.17 -21.06
CA SER A 26 -3.59 -6.15 -22.14
C SER A 26 -3.20 -5.51 -23.49
N ARG A 27 -3.62 -4.25 -23.70
CA ARG A 27 -3.36 -3.44 -24.90
C ARG A 27 -2.13 -2.52 -24.77
N ALA A 28 -1.51 -2.47 -23.60
CA ALA A 28 -0.36 -1.61 -23.35
C ALA A 28 0.96 -2.26 -23.82
N GLY A 29 1.96 -1.42 -24.10
CA GLY A 29 3.31 -1.87 -24.45
C GLY A 29 3.99 -2.61 -23.29
N GLU A 30 5.06 -3.35 -23.60
CA GLU A 30 5.74 -4.24 -22.65
C GLU A 30 6.27 -3.49 -21.41
N ALA A 31 6.80 -2.28 -21.58
CA ALA A 31 7.27 -1.45 -20.47
C ALA A 31 6.17 -1.18 -19.43
N ARG A 32 4.94 -0.88 -19.89
CA ARG A 32 3.80 -0.64 -19.01
C ARG A 32 3.38 -1.92 -18.30
N LYS A 33 3.41 -3.07 -18.99
CA LYS A 33 3.11 -4.38 -18.38
C LYS A 33 4.09 -4.73 -17.27
N GLN A 34 5.38 -4.45 -17.46
CA GLN A 34 6.40 -4.72 -16.44
C GLN A 34 6.26 -3.78 -15.25
N ALA A 35 6.06 -2.47 -15.47
CA ALA A 35 5.77 -1.51 -14.39
C ALA A 35 4.56 -1.94 -13.55
N SER A 36 3.52 -2.43 -14.21
CA SER A 36 2.32 -2.94 -13.54
C SER A 36 2.55 -4.20 -12.70
N LYS A 37 3.34 -5.16 -13.21
CA LYS A 37 3.72 -6.35 -12.44
C LYS A 37 4.58 -5.96 -11.23
N GLN A 38 5.47 -4.99 -11.40
CA GLN A 38 6.33 -4.50 -10.32
C GLN A 38 5.50 -3.84 -9.22
N ALA A 39 4.62 -2.90 -9.57
CA ALA A 39 3.73 -2.28 -8.59
C ALA A 39 2.86 -3.30 -7.84
N LEU A 40 2.38 -4.36 -8.51
CA LEU A 40 1.64 -5.42 -7.83
C LEU A 40 2.50 -6.18 -6.80
N ARG A 41 3.77 -6.47 -7.13
CA ARG A 41 4.69 -7.09 -6.18
C ARG A 41 4.97 -6.18 -4.98
N ASP A 42 5.10 -4.89 -5.24
CA ASP A 42 5.37 -3.89 -4.20
C ASP A 42 4.15 -3.69 -3.28
N VAL A 43 2.92 -3.72 -3.80
CA VAL A 43 1.69 -3.81 -2.99
C VAL A 43 1.72 -5.03 -2.07
N ILE A 44 2.01 -6.22 -2.62
CA ILE A 44 2.03 -7.47 -1.84
C ILE A 44 3.08 -7.39 -0.73
N LYS A 45 4.26 -6.84 -1.05
CA LYS A 45 5.34 -6.65 -0.07
C LYS A 45 4.90 -5.70 1.06
N ALA A 46 4.42 -4.51 0.73
CA ALA A 46 4.01 -3.51 1.74
C ALA A 46 2.90 -4.06 2.66
N VAL A 47 1.91 -4.75 2.10
CA VAL A 47 0.86 -5.42 2.88
C VAL A 47 1.43 -6.48 3.80
N ARG A 48 2.34 -7.33 3.30
CA ARG A 48 2.93 -8.41 4.11
C ARG A 48 3.75 -7.87 5.26
N GLU A 49 4.63 -6.89 5.02
CA GLU A 49 5.44 -6.27 6.08
C GLU A 49 4.55 -5.62 7.14
N THR A 50 3.51 -4.91 6.70
CA THR A 50 2.53 -4.29 7.62
C THR A 50 1.82 -5.34 8.47
N THR A 51 1.34 -6.43 7.87
CA THR A 51 0.68 -7.51 8.60
C THR A 51 1.61 -8.18 9.62
N VAL A 52 2.87 -8.41 9.26
CA VAL A 52 3.86 -9.00 10.17
C VAL A 52 4.16 -8.05 11.33
N TYR A 53 4.29 -6.74 11.08
CA TYR A 53 4.49 -5.75 12.15
C TYR A 53 3.27 -5.63 13.07
N MET A 54 2.08 -5.54 12.50
CA MET A 54 0.84 -5.49 13.30
C MET A 54 0.64 -6.76 14.13
N ARG A 55 1.04 -7.92 13.61
CA ARG A 55 1.02 -9.17 14.36
C ARG A 55 2.01 -9.14 15.52
N SER A 56 3.24 -8.69 15.31
CA SER A 56 4.23 -8.63 16.40
C SER A 56 3.78 -7.72 17.55
N LEU A 57 3.18 -6.56 17.23
CA LEU A 57 2.58 -5.68 18.24
C LEU A 57 1.46 -6.37 19.03
N ARG A 58 0.63 -7.20 18.37
CA ARG A 58 -0.43 -7.99 19.04
C ARG A 58 0.13 -9.12 19.90
N GLU A 59 1.29 -9.65 19.56
CA GLU A 59 1.99 -10.70 20.32
C GLU A 59 2.78 -10.13 21.50
N GLY A 60 2.84 -8.80 21.64
CA GLY A 60 3.41 -8.11 22.78
C GLY A 60 4.81 -7.53 22.55
N ASP A 61 5.29 -7.54 21.31
CA ASP A 61 6.55 -6.87 20.96
C ASP A 61 6.40 -5.35 21.10
N ASP A 62 7.48 -4.70 21.53
CA ASP A 62 7.54 -3.24 21.58
C ASP A 62 7.46 -2.62 20.18
N LYS A 63 6.95 -1.37 20.12
CA LYS A 63 7.00 -0.57 18.90
C LYS A 63 8.44 -0.43 18.42
N SER A 64 8.64 -0.58 17.11
CA SER A 64 9.96 -0.48 16.48
C SER A 64 9.99 0.65 15.48
N LEU A 65 10.65 1.76 15.84
CA LEU A 65 10.81 2.93 14.98
C LEU A 65 11.48 2.59 13.64
N ASP A 66 12.38 1.61 13.63
CA ASP A 66 13.03 1.17 12.38
C ASP A 66 12.03 0.48 11.45
N ARG A 67 11.17 -0.40 11.98
CA ARG A 67 10.12 -1.05 11.18
C ARG A 67 9.06 -0.05 10.73
N GLU A 68 8.68 0.90 11.57
CA GLU A 68 7.76 1.98 11.20
C GLU A 68 8.34 2.86 10.08
N ARG A 69 9.62 3.23 10.16
CA ARG A 69 10.32 3.93 9.08
C ARG A 69 10.31 3.15 7.78
N GLU A 70 10.60 1.84 7.83
CA GLU A 70 10.56 0.98 6.64
C GLU A 70 9.18 0.92 6.02
N LEU A 71 8.13 0.77 6.84
CA LEU A 71 6.75 0.79 6.37
C LEU A 71 6.40 2.14 5.75
N SER A 72 6.77 3.25 6.38
CA SER A 72 6.56 4.60 5.87
C SER A 72 7.13 4.77 4.47
N LEU A 73 8.39 4.36 4.28
CA LEU A 73 9.07 4.44 2.98
C LEU A 73 8.41 3.53 1.94
N LEU A 74 8.09 2.28 2.29
CA LEU A 74 7.45 1.32 1.38
C LEU A 74 6.11 1.84 0.87
N TRP A 75 5.26 2.35 1.76
CA TRP A 75 3.95 2.87 1.40
C TRP A 75 4.04 4.18 0.61
N THR A 76 5.05 5.02 0.89
CA THR A 76 5.30 6.25 0.14
C THR A 76 5.78 5.97 -1.27
N GLU A 77 6.76 5.08 -1.45
CA GLU A 77 7.26 4.69 -2.77
C GLU A 77 6.15 4.06 -3.61
N LEU A 78 5.35 3.18 -3.00
CA LEU A 78 4.20 2.59 -3.66
C LEU A 78 3.17 3.64 -4.11
N SER A 79 3.02 4.74 -3.36
CA SER A 79 2.14 5.83 -3.78
C SER A 79 2.58 6.46 -5.11
N PHE A 80 3.88 6.68 -5.31
CA PHE A 80 4.43 7.25 -6.54
C PHE A 80 4.26 6.28 -7.72
N GLN A 81 4.60 5.01 -7.53
CA GLN A 81 4.43 3.99 -8.56
C GLN A 81 2.98 3.89 -9.04
N LEU A 82 2.03 3.94 -8.11
CA LEU A 82 0.61 3.86 -8.44
C LEU A 82 0.09 5.14 -9.09
N GLU A 83 0.63 6.29 -8.73
CA GLU A 83 0.33 7.57 -9.38
C GLU A 83 0.76 7.54 -10.85
N ASP A 84 1.99 7.09 -11.14
CA ASP A 84 2.51 6.90 -12.51
C ASP A 84 1.67 5.88 -13.30
N LEU A 85 1.06 4.93 -12.60
CA LEU A 85 0.15 3.94 -13.17
C LEU A 85 -1.29 4.45 -13.36
N GLY A 86 -1.58 5.71 -13.02
CA GLY A 86 -2.90 6.34 -13.12
C GLY A 86 -3.90 5.84 -12.08
N LEU A 87 -3.41 5.23 -11.00
CA LEU A 87 -4.21 4.66 -9.92
C LEU A 87 -4.35 5.64 -8.74
N HIS A 88 -4.66 6.91 -9.04
CA HIS A 88 -4.64 8.06 -8.11
C HIS A 88 -5.32 7.82 -6.75
N LYS A 89 -6.50 7.17 -6.75
CA LYS A 89 -7.21 6.89 -5.49
C LYS A 89 -6.42 5.94 -4.60
N LEU A 90 -5.78 4.93 -5.18
CA LEU A 90 -4.96 3.98 -4.44
C LEU A 90 -3.61 4.60 -4.06
N ALA A 91 -2.99 5.36 -4.97
CA ALA A 91 -1.80 6.16 -4.68
C ALA A 91 -2.00 7.04 -3.45
N LYS A 92 -3.10 7.81 -3.40
CA LYS A 92 -3.46 8.63 -2.24
C LYS A 92 -3.58 7.83 -0.95
N ARG A 93 -4.16 6.63 -0.98
CA ARG A 93 -4.26 5.76 0.20
C ARG A 93 -2.90 5.31 0.67
N CYS A 94 -2.05 4.83 -0.24
CA CYS A 94 -0.68 4.44 0.06
C CYS A 94 0.11 5.62 0.66
N HIS A 95 -0.07 6.83 0.13
CA HIS A 95 0.56 8.03 0.67
C HIS A 95 0.13 8.31 2.12
N LEU A 96 -1.18 8.27 2.41
CA LEU A 96 -1.70 8.45 3.77
C LEU A 96 -1.20 7.35 4.73
N THR A 97 -1.13 6.10 4.26
CA THR A 97 -0.55 5.01 5.05
C THR A 97 0.94 5.22 5.30
N GLY A 98 1.68 5.77 4.34
CA GLY A 98 3.08 6.16 4.53
C GLY A 98 3.27 7.25 5.57
N GLN A 99 2.41 8.28 5.55
CA GLN A 99 2.40 9.33 6.58
C GLN A 99 2.06 8.77 7.96
N TYR A 100 1.07 7.88 8.06
CA TYR A 100 0.72 7.22 9.31
C TYR A 100 1.92 6.49 9.92
N TRP A 101 2.66 5.71 9.14
CA TRP A 101 3.85 5.02 9.65
C TRP A 101 5.05 5.94 9.91
N ALA A 102 5.05 7.17 9.40
CA ALA A 102 6.10 8.15 9.71
C ALA A 102 5.97 8.69 11.14
N ASP A 103 4.73 8.83 11.61
CA ASP A 103 4.41 9.25 12.96
C ASP A 103 3.00 8.74 13.35
N PRO A 104 2.90 7.50 13.86
CA PRO A 104 1.62 6.90 14.23
C PRO A 104 0.90 7.64 15.37
N GLU A 105 1.63 8.41 16.17
CA GLU A 105 1.11 9.11 17.36
C GLU A 105 0.61 10.52 17.02
N SER A 106 1.09 11.14 15.92
CA SER A 106 0.58 12.44 15.45
C SER A 106 -0.87 12.45 14.96
N LEU A 107 -1.48 11.28 14.76
CA LEU A 107 -2.82 11.10 14.21
C LEU A 107 -3.84 10.58 15.23
N GLU A 108 -3.49 10.50 16.52
CA GLU A 108 -4.40 10.12 17.62
C GLU A 108 -5.20 11.30 18.21
#